data_AF-A0A2H0DWS2-F1
#
_entry.id   AF-A0A2H0DWS2-F1
#
_cell.length_a   1.000
_cell.length_b   1.000
_cell.length_c   1.000
_cell.angle_alpha   90.00
_cell.angle_beta   90.00
_cell.angle_gamma   90.00
#
_symmetry.space_group_name_H-M   'P 1'
#
loop_
_entity.id
_entity.type
_entity.pdbx_description
1 polymer ?
#
loop_
_entity_poly.entity_id
_entity_poly.type
_entity_poly.pdbx_seq_one_letter_code
_entity_poly.pdbx_strand_id
1 'polypeptide(L)' 'MLDNFIEAVLVEIIRPATVLLFVVALAYFLWGMVEFIRNASSNSNREDGKQHMLWGVIGMFIMASAAGIITVIKGTFGL' A
#
# COMPACT_ATOMS: atom_id res chain seq x y z
N MET A 1 7.25 -27.58 11.18
CA MET A 1 8.39 -26.79 11.72
C MET A 1 8.69 -25.61 10.80
N LEU A 2 8.78 -25.83 9.49
CA LEU A 2 8.89 -24.75 8.50
C LEU A 2 7.63 -23.87 8.46
N ASP A 3 6.45 -24.47 8.57
CA ASP A 3 5.16 -23.75 8.51
C ASP A 3 5.03 -22.74 9.66
N ASN A 4 5.32 -23.16 10.90
CA ASN A 4 5.35 -22.27 12.06
C ASN A 4 6.34 -21.10 11.91
N PHE A 5 7.47 -21.32 11.22
CA PHE A 5 8.43 -20.24 10.94
C PHE A 5 7.87 -19.26 9.90
N ILE A 6 7.24 -19.75 8.84
CA ILE A 6 6.59 -18.92 7.82
C ILE A 6 5.45 -18.11 8.45
N GLU A 7 4.61 -18.73 9.27
CA GLU A 7 3.54 -18.04 9.99
C GLU A 7 4.06 -16.94 10.91
N ALA A 8 5.11 -17.21 11.69
CA ALA A 8 5.73 -16.22 12.57
C ALA A 8 6.23 -15.01 11.78
N VAL A 9 6.90 -15.22 10.63
CA VAL A 9 7.35 -14.12 9.76
C VAL A 9 6.15 -13.35 9.19
N LEU A 10 5.10 -14.03 8.76
CA LEU A 10 3.92 -13.38 8.20
C LEU A 10 3.18 -12.52 9.24
N VAL A 11 3.02 -13.02 10.46
CA VAL A 11 2.26 -12.36 11.52
C VAL A 11 3.08 -11.25 12.19
N GLU A 12 4.35 -11.50 12.48
CA GLU A 12 5.18 -10.58 13.26
C GLU A 12 5.89 -9.52 12.39
N ILE A 13 6.12 -9.80 11.11
CA ILE A 13 6.88 -8.90 10.22
C ILE A 13 6.00 -8.36 9.10
N ILE A 14 5.44 -9.25 8.27
CA ILE A 14 4.77 -8.84 7.04
C ILE A 14 3.46 -8.08 7.32
N ARG A 15 2.61 -8.58 8.22
CA ARG A 15 1.33 -7.94 8.53
C ARG A 15 1.52 -6.53 9.15
N PRO A 16 2.37 -6.32 10.17
CA PRO A 16 2.62 -4.99 10.72
C PRO A 16 3.24 -4.04 9.69
N ALA A 17 4.21 -4.51 8.91
CA ALA A 17 4.82 -3.72 7.85
C ALA A 17 3.80 -3.30 6.77
N THR A 18 2.91 -4.21 6.37
CA THR A 18 1.84 -3.92 5.40
C THR A 18 0.90 -2.85 5.94
N VAL A 19 0.48 -2.94 7.20
CA VAL A 19 -0.39 -1.92 7.81
C VAL A 19 0.31 -0.56 7.87
N LEU A 20 1.59 -0.54 8.26
CA LEU A 20 2.37 0.70 8.34
C LEU A 20 2.51 1.34 6.94
N LEU A 21 2.89 0.55 5.94
CA LEU A 21 2.99 1.01 4.55
C LEU A 21 1.64 1.48 4.01
N PHE A 22 0.54 0.84 4.40
CA PHE A 22 -0.80 1.25 3.99
C PHE A 22 -1.16 2.62 4.54
N VAL A 23 -0.90 2.87 5.82
CA VAL A 23 -1.12 4.18 6.44
C VAL A 23 -0.28 5.25 5.75
N VAL A 24 0.98 4.96 5.43
CA VAL A 24 1.87 5.91 4.72
C VAL A 24 1.36 6.20 3.30
N ALA A 25 0.99 5.15 2.54
CA ALA A 25 0.46 5.31 1.19
C ALA A 25 -0.86 6.09 1.17
N LEU A 26 -1.74 5.83 2.13
CA LEU A 26 -2.99 6.57 2.30
C LEU A 26 -2.72 8.03 2.67
N ALA A 27 -1.80 8.29 3.59
CA ALA A 27 -1.42 9.66 3.94
C ALA A 27 -0.85 10.43 2.73
N TYR A 28 -0.01 9.77 1.93
CA TYR A 28 0.55 10.36 0.70
C TYR A 28 -0.52 10.63 -0.37
N PHE A 29 -1.47 9.71 -0.51
CA PHE A 29 -2.64 9.91 -1.36
C PHE A 29 -3.47 11.13 -0.92
N LEU A 30 -3.79 11.21 0.38
CA LEU A 30 -4.55 12.33 0.94
C LEU A 30 -3.81 13.66 0.80
N TRP A 31 -2.49 13.65 0.94
CA TRP A 31 -1.65 14.82 0.68
C TRP A 31 -1.81 15.30 -0.77
N GLY A 32 -1.67 14.39 -1.74
CA GLY A 32 -1.90 14.68 -3.15
C GLY A 32 -3.31 15.22 -3.44
N MET A 33 -4.33 14.67 -2.76
CA MET A 33 -5.71 15.15 -2.90
C MET A 33 -5.87 16.58 -2.38
N VAL A 34 -5.31 16.89 -1.21
CA VAL A 34 -5.32 18.25 -0.64
C VAL A 34 -4.60 19.23 -1.57
N GLU A 35 -3.44 18.84 -2.10
CA GLU A 35 -2.66 19.64 -3.04
C GLU A 35 -3.40 19.87 -4.37
N PHE A 36 -4.05 18.84 -4.89
CA PHE A 36 -4.87 18.93 -6.10
C PHE A 36 -6.04 19.91 -5.94
N ILE A 37 -6.71 19.90 -4.78
CA ILE A 37 -7.82 20.81 -4.49
C ILE A 37 -7.33 22.24 -4.27
N ARG A 38 -6.26 22.44 -3.48
CA ARG A 38 -5.72 23.77 -3.17
C ARG A 38 -5.18 24.48 -4.40
N ASN A 39 -4.61 23.73 -5.34
CA ASN A 39 -4.00 24.27 -6.56
C ASN A 39 -4.95 24.25 -7.77
N ALA A 40 -6.26 24.17 -7.57
CA ALA A 40 -7.23 24.06 -8.66
C ALA A 40 -7.14 25.19 -9.72
N SER A 41 -6.57 26.34 -9.37
CA SER A 41 -6.36 27.52 -10.21
C SER A 41 -4.98 27.60 -10.91
N SER A 42 -4.02 26.72 -10.58
CA SER A 42 -2.68 26.68 -11.18
C SER A 42 -2.42 25.33 -11.85
N ASN A 43 -2.16 25.33 -13.17
CA ASN A 43 -2.00 24.09 -13.94
C ASN A 43 -0.77 23.27 -13.52
N SER A 44 0.33 23.89 -13.09
CA SER A 44 1.56 23.17 -12.72
C SER A 44 1.37 22.37 -11.43
N ASN A 45 0.90 23.01 -10.38
CA ASN A 45 0.80 22.40 -9.05
C ASN A 45 -0.39 21.44 -8.94
N ARG A 46 -1.33 21.51 -9.89
CA ARG A 46 -2.40 20.52 -10.03
C ARG A 46 -1.88 19.18 -10.54
N GLU A 47 -0.85 19.19 -11.39
CA GLU A 47 -0.24 17.97 -11.90
C GLU A 47 0.55 17.24 -10.81
N ASP A 48 1.26 17.98 -9.96
CA ASP A 48 1.98 17.42 -8.80
C ASP A 48 1.04 16.71 -7.83
N GLY A 49 -0.10 17.34 -7.49
CA GLY A 49 -1.14 16.71 -6.66
C GLY A 49 -1.69 15.41 -7.26
N LYS A 50 -1.86 15.33 -8.59
CA LYS A 50 -2.24 14.09 -9.26
C LYS A 50 -1.16 13.02 -9.16
N GLN A 51 0.11 13.40 -9.31
CA GLN A 51 1.22 12.45 -9.19
C GLN A 51 1.29 11.88 -7.77
N HIS A 52 1.13 12.71 -6.75
CA HIS A 52 1.08 12.26 -5.35
C HIS A 52 -0.09 11.29 -5.09
N MET A 53 -1.28 11.59 -5.61
CA MET A 53 -2.41 10.65 -5.55
C MET A 53 -2.08 9.34 -6.27
N LEU A 54 -1.51 9.39 -7.47
CA LEU A 54 -1.18 8.19 -8.25
C LEU A 54 -0.19 7.28 -7.52
N TRP A 55 0.88 7.84 -6.97
CA TRP A 55 1.87 7.08 -6.19
C TRP A 55 1.26 6.44 -4.94
N GLY A 56 0.35 7.14 -4.26
CA GLY A 56 -0.40 6.57 -3.15
C GLY A 56 -1.26 5.36 -3.57
N VAL A 57 -1.96 5.47 -4.71
CA VAL A 57 -2.77 4.36 -5.27
C VAL A 57 -1.89 3.18 -5.69
N ILE A 58 -0.77 3.43 -6.36
CA ILE A 58 0.18 2.39 -6.76
C ILE A 58 0.70 1.64 -5.52
N GLY A 59 1.07 2.37 -4.46
CA GLY A 59 1.48 1.77 -3.19
C GLY A 59 0.40 0.84 -2.63
N MET A 60 -0.84 1.33 -2.51
CA MET A 60 -1.98 0.53 -2.04
C MET A 60 -2.25 -0.71 -2.91
N PHE A 61 -2.11 -0.58 -4.23
CA PHE A 61 -2.28 -1.70 -5.16
C PHE A 61 -1.23 -2.80 -4.97
N ILE A 62 0.03 -2.44 -4.74
CA ILE A 62 1.11 -3.39 -4.47
C ILE A 62 0.82 -4.16 -3.18
N MET A 63 0.34 -3.49 -2.14
CA MET A 63 -0.01 -4.14 -0.87
C MET A 63 -1.19 -5.11 -1.00
N ALA A 64 -2.23 -4.70 -1.72
CA ALA A 64 -3.37 -5.58 -2.01
C ALA A 64 -2.92 -6.82 -2.82
N SER A 65 -2.04 -6.61 -3.80
CA SER A 65 -1.45 -7.69 -4.60
C SER A 65 -0.63 -8.65 -3.75
N ALA A 66 0.20 -8.14 -2.83
CA ALA A 66 0.97 -8.95 -1.88
C ALA A 66 0.07 -9.82 -0.99
N ALA A 67 -1.02 -9.26 -0.46
CA ALA A 67 -1.99 -10.02 0.33
C ALA A 67 -2.68 -11.14 -0.49
N GLY A 68 -3.00 -10.86 -1.76
CA GLY A 68 -3.52 -11.86 -2.68
C GLY A 68 -2.55 -13.01 -2.93
N ILE A 69 -1.27 -12.68 -3.21
CA ILE A 69 -0.21 -13.67 -3.41
C ILE A 69 -0.04 -14.55 -2.17
N ILE A 70 0.01 -13.94 -0.98
CA ILE A 70 0.11 -14.67 0.30
C ILE A 70 -1.05 -15.65 0.47
N THR A 71 -2.26 -15.26 0.07
CA THR A 71 -3.47 -16.11 0.15
C THR A 71 -3.38 -17.30 -0.80
N VAL A 72 -2.92 -17.08 -2.04
CA VAL A 72 -2.71 -18.16 -3.02
C VAL A 72 -1.64 -19.14 -2.55
N ILE A 73 -0.53 -18.64 -2.02
CA ILE A 73 0.55 -19.48 -1.47
C ILE A 73 0.00 -20.35 -0.33
N LYS A 74 -0.72 -19.76 0.63
CA LYS A 74 -1.32 -20.51 1.74
C LYS A 74 -2.29 -21.58 1.27
N GLY A 75 -3.19 -21.24 0.35
CA GLY A 75 -4.14 -22.21 -0.23
C GLY A 75 -3.47 -23.32 -1.05
N THR A 76 -2.34 -23.05 -1.70
CA THR A 76 -1.62 -24.04 -2.52
C THR A 76 -0.78 -25.01 -1.69
N PHE A 77 -0.13 -24.50 -0.63
CA PHE A 77 0.76 -25.29 0.21
C PHE A 77 0.08 -25.84 1.49
N GLY A 78 -1.18 -25.51 1.72
CA GLY A 78 -1.93 -25.95 2.91
C GLY A 78 -1.42 -25.34 4.21
N LEU A 79 -0.85 -24.13 4.12
CA LEU A 79 -0.34 -23.33 5.24
C LEU A 79 -1.45 -22.50 5.89
#